data_AF-A0A9E5RXX6-F1
#
_entry.id   AF-A0A9E5RXX6-F1
#
_cell.length_a   1.000
_cell.length_b   1.000
_cell.length_c   1.000
_cell.angle_alpha   90.00
_cell.angle_beta   90.00
_cell.angle_gamma   90.00
#
_symmetry.space_group_name_H-M   'P 1'
#
loop_
_entity.id
_entity.type
_entity.pdbx_description
1 polymer ?
#
loop_
_entity_poly.entity_id
_entity_poly.type
_entity_poly.pdbx_seq_one_letter_code
_entity_poly.pdbx_strand_id
1 'polypeptide(L)'
;MVKVKLSKKTSTALINSLGAGVVPREGVEHIAVGREQELKSLIQNLDDIAEGVAAFRFIIGNYGSGKSFMLQLIRNQAMEQGFVVADADLSSERRLAGSNNEGLATYRELMSHFATKTRPDGGALVSILEGWINKIQQEVAKDSGMRPNDEGFDDKVEEKIREVVQYIEDLVHGFDFGNVISAYWRGYRQDDDNLKNAALRWLRGEFNTKIEAKQALGVRVIIDDESWYDYIKILAKFVAEIGYKGLIIMLDEAVNLYQIPATVTREKNYNRLLGIFNDTMQCKAEHLGFLIGGTTKFLEDQNRGLFSDQAWRRRTKESRFATQAGVQEFLGPVIRLNPLSEEEIFSLLQRLAEIHASNYANSKPLPNRDCKEFVQEIVNRLGADALLTPGEIVRDFITVLNIMHQNPNIKFGDIIHGDKFKPTVFGSNGGASTESDVAEFSL
;
A
#
# COMPACT_ATOMS: atom_id res chain seq x y z
N MET A 1 -26.12 7.68 10.39
CA MET A 1 -25.00 6.72 10.54
C MET A 1 -24.81 6.45 12.02
N VAL A 2 -24.92 5.19 12.44
CA VAL A 2 -24.62 4.78 13.83
C VAL A 2 -23.14 5.08 14.06
N LYS A 3 -22.81 5.96 15.02
CA LYS A 3 -21.42 6.25 15.41
C LYS A 3 -20.82 4.96 15.95
N VAL A 4 -20.06 4.24 15.12
CA VAL A 4 -19.27 3.09 15.57
C VAL A 4 -18.31 3.61 16.62
N LYS A 5 -18.47 3.17 17.86
CA LYS A 5 -17.63 3.58 18.98
C LYS A 5 -16.25 2.94 18.78
N LEU A 6 -15.28 3.76 18.36
CA LEU A 6 -13.89 3.36 18.18
C LEU A 6 -13.35 2.70 19.45
N SER A 7 -12.58 1.62 19.28
CA SER A 7 -11.88 0.99 20.40
C SER A 7 -10.81 1.96 20.95
N LYS A 8 -10.54 1.89 22.25
CA LYS A 8 -9.49 2.71 22.89
C LYS A 8 -8.11 2.48 22.28
N LYS A 9 -7.83 1.23 21.84
CA LYS A 9 -6.59 0.88 21.14
C LYS A 9 -6.49 1.64 19.81
N THR A 10 -7.53 1.55 18.97
CA THR A 10 -7.56 2.17 17.64
C THR A 10 -7.53 3.69 17.73
N SER A 11 -8.28 4.31 18.64
CA SER A 11 -8.26 5.77 18.80
C SER A 11 -6.90 6.27 19.32
N THR A 12 -6.25 5.55 20.24
CA THR A 12 -4.90 5.89 20.71
C THR A 12 -3.88 5.78 19.57
N ALA A 13 -3.90 4.69 18.80
CA ALA A 13 -3.01 4.49 17.67
C ALA A 13 -3.17 5.58 16.59
N LEU A 14 -4.41 5.96 16.30
CA LEU A 14 -4.73 7.02 15.34
C LEU A 14 -4.18 8.38 15.78
N ILE A 15 -4.44 8.78 17.03
CA ILE A 15 -3.95 10.07 17.56
C ILE A 15 -2.42 10.12 17.60
N ASN A 16 -1.78 9.03 18.05
CA ASN A 16 -0.32 8.97 18.12
C ASN A 16 0.33 9.06 16.74
N SER A 17 -0.19 8.30 15.76
CA SER A 17 0.36 8.30 14.40
C SER A 17 0.22 9.67 13.75
N LEU A 18 -0.99 10.25 13.79
CA LEU A 18 -1.26 11.55 13.20
C LEU A 18 -0.50 12.69 13.91
N GLY A 19 -0.37 12.61 15.24
CA GLY A 19 0.45 13.56 16.01
C GLY A 19 1.94 13.49 15.68
N ALA A 20 2.44 12.32 15.26
CA ALA A 20 3.79 12.16 14.73
C ALA A 20 3.89 12.52 13.22
N GLY A 21 2.77 12.82 12.56
CA GLY A 21 2.72 13.06 11.12
C GLY A 21 2.85 11.80 10.26
N VAL A 22 2.53 10.64 10.81
CA VAL A 22 2.54 9.33 10.13
C VAL A 22 1.11 8.90 9.86
N VAL A 23 0.88 8.23 8.72
CA VAL A 23 -0.43 7.68 8.39
C VAL A 23 -0.67 6.41 9.21
N PRO A 24 -1.75 6.32 10.00
CA PRO A 24 -2.05 5.14 10.80
C PRO A 24 -2.42 3.96 9.92
N ARG A 25 -2.10 2.72 10.34
CA ARG A 25 -2.50 1.50 9.61
C ARG A 25 -3.97 1.10 9.84
N GLU A 26 -4.51 1.40 11.02
CA GLU A 26 -5.90 1.09 11.43
C GLU A 26 -6.71 2.37 11.67
N GLY A 27 -8.01 2.36 11.36
CA GLY A 27 -8.94 3.43 11.72
C GLY A 27 -8.94 4.64 10.79
N VAL A 28 -8.22 4.57 9.66
CA VAL A 28 -8.09 5.62 8.64
C VAL A 28 -9.45 6.01 8.05
N GLU A 29 -10.34 5.03 7.90
CA GLU A 29 -11.71 5.18 7.43
C GLU A 29 -12.55 6.15 8.28
N HIS A 30 -12.22 6.32 9.56
CA HIS A 30 -12.94 7.23 10.45
C HIS A 30 -12.63 8.71 10.22
N ILE A 31 -11.51 9.02 9.55
CA ILE A 31 -11.04 10.39 9.30
C ILE A 31 -11.04 10.76 7.81
N ALA A 32 -11.40 9.84 6.91
CA ALA A 32 -11.45 10.10 5.48
C ALA A 32 -12.52 11.13 5.10
N VAL A 33 -12.12 12.21 4.43
CA VAL A 33 -12.98 13.31 3.94
C VAL A 33 -12.56 13.72 2.53
N GLY A 34 -13.51 14.09 1.67
CA GLY A 34 -13.21 14.71 0.37
C GLY A 34 -12.49 13.79 -0.63
N ARG A 35 -12.67 12.47 -0.50
CA ARG A 35 -12.02 11.43 -1.32
C ARG A 35 -13.01 10.43 -1.90
N GLU A 36 -14.30 10.78 -1.91
CA GLU A 36 -15.39 9.87 -2.25
C GLU A 36 -15.32 9.45 -3.72
N GLN A 37 -14.93 10.35 -4.63
CA GLN A 37 -14.85 10.06 -6.06
C GLN A 37 -13.62 9.22 -6.41
N GLU A 38 -12.46 9.56 -5.83
CA GLU A 38 -11.23 8.77 -5.94
C GLU A 38 -11.45 7.35 -5.41
N LEU A 39 -12.01 7.22 -4.21
CA LEU A 39 -12.26 5.92 -3.59
C LEU A 39 -13.27 5.11 -4.39
N LYS A 40 -14.36 5.72 -4.87
CA LYS A 40 -15.34 5.04 -5.71
C LYS A 40 -14.71 4.45 -6.97
N SER A 41 -13.82 5.20 -7.63
CA SER A 41 -13.12 4.70 -8.82
C SER A 41 -12.16 3.55 -8.49
N LEU A 42 -11.46 3.62 -7.36
CA LEU A 42 -10.55 2.55 -6.93
C LEU A 42 -11.33 1.29 -6.52
N ILE A 43 -12.46 1.43 -5.83
CA ILE A 43 -13.34 0.31 -5.48
C ILE A 43 -13.86 -0.38 -6.74
N GLN A 44 -14.27 0.38 -7.76
CA GLN A 44 -14.67 -0.23 -9.03
C GLN A 44 -13.56 -1.10 -9.61
N ASN A 45 -12.29 -0.68 -9.49
CA ASN A 45 -11.19 -1.52 -9.97
C ASN A 45 -10.97 -2.75 -9.10
N LEU A 46 -11.23 -2.70 -7.80
CA LEU A 46 -11.25 -3.92 -6.99
C LEU A 46 -12.32 -4.89 -7.52
N ASP A 47 -13.52 -4.39 -7.81
CA ASP A 47 -14.59 -5.22 -8.38
C ASP A 47 -14.17 -5.81 -9.74
N ASP A 48 -13.56 -5.02 -10.62
CA ASP A 48 -13.05 -5.51 -11.92
C ASP A 48 -11.95 -6.58 -11.75
N ILE A 49 -11.04 -6.40 -10.79
CA ILE A 49 -9.95 -7.33 -10.50
C ILE A 49 -10.47 -8.65 -9.94
N ALA A 50 -11.55 -8.60 -9.15
CA ALA A 50 -12.22 -9.80 -8.66
C ALA A 50 -12.73 -10.69 -9.80
N GLU A 51 -13.10 -10.09 -10.94
CA GLU A 51 -13.57 -10.77 -12.15
C GLU A 51 -12.43 -11.16 -13.12
N GLY A 52 -11.16 -11.06 -12.70
CA GLY A 52 -10.00 -11.48 -13.49
C GLY A 52 -9.31 -10.38 -14.29
N VAL A 53 -9.77 -9.13 -14.19
CA VAL A 53 -9.13 -8.00 -14.87
C VAL A 53 -7.88 -7.55 -14.11
N ALA A 54 -6.93 -6.94 -14.82
CA ALA A 54 -5.77 -6.29 -14.21
C ALA A 54 -5.98 -4.78 -14.13
N ALA A 55 -5.50 -4.14 -13.07
CA ALA A 55 -5.59 -2.69 -12.92
C ALA A 55 -4.24 -2.04 -12.60
N PHE A 56 -4.05 -0.83 -13.11
CA PHE A 56 -2.89 0.00 -12.77
C PHE A 56 -3.33 1.45 -12.56
N ARG A 57 -3.00 2.02 -11.41
CA ARG A 57 -3.30 3.42 -11.07
C ARG A 57 -2.11 4.11 -10.44
N PHE A 58 -1.89 5.35 -10.84
CA PHE A 58 -1.11 6.32 -10.10
C PHE A 58 -2.01 7.14 -9.18
N ILE A 59 -1.56 7.35 -7.95
CA ILE A 59 -2.12 8.32 -7.01
C ILE A 59 -1.10 9.45 -6.88
N ILE A 60 -1.37 10.57 -7.56
CA ILE A 60 -0.43 11.68 -7.72
C ILE A 60 -0.86 12.88 -6.92
N GLY A 61 0.06 13.46 -6.17
CA GLY A 61 -0.18 14.70 -5.45
C GLY A 61 1.07 15.23 -4.78
N ASN A 62 1.03 16.49 -4.36
CA ASN A 62 2.16 17.13 -3.67
C ASN A 62 2.49 16.41 -2.35
N TYR A 63 3.63 16.75 -1.74
CA TYR A 63 3.95 16.24 -0.41
C TYR A 63 2.80 16.56 0.55
N GLY A 64 2.47 15.64 1.47
CA GLY A 64 1.39 15.83 2.44
C GLY A 64 -0.05 15.86 1.89
N SER A 65 -0.28 15.65 0.58
CA SER A 65 -1.63 15.67 -0.03
C SER A 65 -2.53 14.47 0.33
N GLY A 66 -2.02 13.53 1.12
CA GLY A 66 -2.76 12.32 1.52
C GLY A 66 -2.59 11.11 0.58
N LYS A 67 -1.46 10.97 -0.11
CA LYS A 67 -1.18 9.80 -0.98
C LYS A 67 -1.13 8.49 -0.20
N SER A 68 -0.25 8.42 0.80
CA SER A 68 -0.13 7.27 1.71
C SER A 68 -1.44 7.00 2.46
N PHE A 69 -2.17 8.07 2.80
CA PHE A 69 -3.52 7.97 3.37
C PHE A 69 -4.50 7.27 2.42
N MET A 70 -4.52 7.66 1.15
CA MET A 70 -5.38 7.06 0.13
C MET A 70 -5.00 5.60 -0.14
N LEU A 71 -3.70 5.29 -0.22
CA LEU A 71 -3.19 3.92 -0.34
C LEU A 71 -3.61 3.06 0.87
N GLN A 72 -3.52 3.58 2.08
CA GLN A 72 -3.94 2.84 3.27
C GLN A 72 -5.46 2.63 3.33
N LEU A 73 -6.25 3.62 2.89
CA LEU A 73 -7.71 3.50 2.85
C LEU A 73 -8.16 2.41 1.88
N ILE A 74 -7.57 2.36 0.67
CA ILE A 74 -7.88 1.31 -0.30
C ILE A 74 -7.30 -0.05 0.12
N ARG A 75 -6.15 -0.09 0.80
CA ARG A 75 -5.58 -1.31 1.41
C ARG A 75 -6.58 -1.97 2.35
N ASN A 76 -7.15 -1.20 3.27
CA ASN A 76 -8.13 -1.70 4.24
C ASN A 76 -9.39 -2.20 3.54
N GLN A 77 -9.92 -1.43 2.58
CA GLN A 77 -11.10 -1.81 1.80
C GLN A 77 -10.88 -3.10 1.00
N ALA A 78 -9.72 -3.25 0.36
CA ALA A 78 -9.36 -4.44 -0.40
C ALA A 78 -9.32 -5.69 0.50
N MET A 79 -8.67 -5.60 1.67
CA MET A 79 -8.67 -6.70 2.65
C MET A 79 -10.09 -7.04 3.12
N GLU A 80 -10.93 -6.04 3.41
CA GLU A 80 -12.32 -6.27 3.80
C GLU A 80 -13.14 -7.01 2.74
N GLN A 81 -12.85 -6.75 1.46
CA GLN A 81 -13.46 -7.42 0.32
C GLN A 81 -12.87 -8.81 0.02
N GLY A 82 -11.81 -9.24 0.72
CA GLY A 82 -11.22 -10.57 0.53
C GLY A 82 -10.04 -10.61 -0.46
N PHE A 83 -9.38 -9.49 -0.71
CA PHE A 83 -8.11 -9.45 -1.44
C PHE A 83 -6.93 -9.80 -0.53
N VAL A 84 -5.88 -10.31 -1.16
CA VAL A 84 -4.53 -10.27 -0.59
C VAL A 84 -3.89 -8.94 -0.99
N VAL A 85 -3.20 -8.30 -0.05
CA VAL A 85 -2.54 -7.01 -0.30
C VAL A 85 -1.07 -7.09 0.08
N ALA A 86 -0.23 -6.33 -0.60
CA ALA A 86 1.16 -6.11 -0.20
C ALA A 86 1.56 -4.67 -0.50
N ASP A 87 2.24 -4.04 0.45
CA ASP A 87 2.72 -2.67 0.37
C ASP A 87 4.25 -2.60 0.54
N ALA A 88 4.88 -1.66 -0.15
CA ALA A 88 6.31 -1.38 -0.01
C ALA A 88 6.64 0.08 -0.35
N ASP A 89 7.54 0.68 0.44
CA ASP A 89 8.10 1.99 0.15
C ASP A 89 9.35 1.84 -0.74
N LEU A 90 9.34 2.54 -1.87
CA LEU A 90 10.50 2.63 -2.74
C LEU A 90 11.57 3.51 -2.09
N SER A 91 12.84 3.10 -2.23
CA SER A 91 14.00 3.77 -1.64
C SER A 91 15.23 3.67 -2.54
N SER A 92 16.38 4.11 -2.05
CA SER A 92 17.65 3.90 -2.76
C SER A 92 18.01 2.42 -2.93
N GLU A 93 17.58 1.56 -1.99
CA GLU A 93 17.89 0.13 -1.95
C GLU A 93 16.73 -0.76 -2.42
N ARG A 94 15.50 -0.23 -2.42
CA ARG A 94 14.29 -0.89 -2.90
C ARG A 94 13.78 -0.16 -4.14
N ARG A 95 14.07 -0.72 -5.31
CA ARG A 95 13.74 -0.13 -6.62
C ARG A 95 13.02 -1.16 -7.49
N LEU A 96 12.50 -0.76 -8.64
CA LEU A 96 11.84 -1.68 -9.56
C LEU A 96 12.82 -2.43 -10.45
N ALA A 97 13.93 -1.77 -10.77
CA ALA A 97 15.03 -2.32 -11.57
C ALA A 97 16.37 -1.91 -10.97
N GLY A 98 17.31 -2.86 -11.01
CA GLY A 98 18.61 -2.76 -10.37
C GLY A 98 19.62 -3.71 -11.02
N SER A 99 20.83 -3.70 -10.49
CA SER A 99 21.84 -4.73 -10.79
C SER A 99 22.43 -5.35 -9.52
N ASN A 100 22.02 -4.84 -8.36
CA ASN A 100 22.53 -5.19 -7.04
C ASN A 100 21.37 -5.70 -6.15
N ASN A 101 20.44 -6.46 -6.74
CA ASN A 101 19.27 -7.02 -6.06
C ASN A 101 18.26 -5.98 -5.57
N GLU A 102 18.25 -4.76 -6.11
CA GLU A 102 17.31 -3.72 -5.66
C GLU A 102 15.84 -4.06 -6.01
N GLY A 103 15.62 -4.74 -7.14
CA GLY A 103 14.32 -5.27 -7.55
C GLY A 103 13.88 -6.43 -6.66
N LEU A 104 14.80 -7.35 -6.39
CA LEU A 104 14.60 -8.45 -5.46
C LEU A 104 14.36 -7.96 -4.02
N ALA A 105 14.97 -6.85 -3.60
CA ALA A 105 14.74 -6.23 -2.30
C ALA A 105 13.30 -5.69 -2.20
N THR A 106 12.79 -5.03 -3.25
CA THR A 106 11.37 -4.63 -3.31
C THR A 106 10.45 -5.84 -3.27
N TYR A 107 10.78 -6.93 -3.98
CA TYR A 107 10.00 -8.18 -3.92
C TYR A 107 9.97 -8.77 -2.51
N ARG A 108 11.12 -8.89 -1.85
CA ARG A 108 11.23 -9.40 -0.47
C ARG A 108 10.38 -8.58 0.50
N GLU A 109 10.42 -7.25 0.37
CA GLU A 109 9.62 -6.32 1.17
C GLU A 109 8.11 -6.58 0.98
N LEU A 110 7.67 -6.71 -0.27
CA LEU A 110 6.28 -7.05 -0.58
C LEU A 110 5.88 -8.39 0.04
N MET A 111 6.73 -9.42 -0.07
CA MET A 111 6.46 -10.74 0.51
C MET A 111 6.40 -10.73 2.04
N SER A 112 7.18 -9.89 2.72
CA SER A 112 7.05 -9.70 4.18
C SER A 112 5.76 -8.98 4.57
N HIS A 113 5.29 -8.05 3.72
CA HIS A 113 4.08 -7.27 3.93
C HIS A 113 2.80 -7.88 3.33
N PHE A 114 2.86 -9.12 2.84
CA PHE A 114 1.67 -9.87 2.42
C PHE A 114 0.65 -9.91 3.56
N ALA A 115 -0.53 -9.36 3.34
CA ALA A 115 -1.56 -9.19 4.35
C ALA A 115 -2.94 -9.60 3.83
N THR A 116 -3.79 -10.01 4.75
CA THR A 116 -5.18 -10.37 4.52
C THR A 116 -6.04 -9.82 5.66
N LYS A 117 -7.37 -9.91 5.54
CA LYS A 117 -8.29 -9.49 6.61
C LYS A 117 -7.97 -10.10 7.99
N THR A 118 -7.51 -11.35 8.03
CA THR A 118 -7.20 -12.07 9.27
C THR A 118 -5.78 -11.81 9.78
N ARG A 119 -4.89 -11.31 8.91
CA ARG A 119 -3.52 -10.90 9.24
C ARG A 119 -3.19 -9.57 8.55
N PRO A 120 -3.68 -8.43 9.08
CA PRO A 120 -3.52 -7.12 8.45
C PRO A 120 -2.10 -6.54 8.57
N ASP A 121 -1.31 -7.01 9.53
CA ASP A 121 0.03 -6.49 9.85
C ASP A 121 1.16 -7.06 8.96
N GLY A 122 0.86 -7.99 8.05
CA GLY A 122 1.85 -8.68 7.21
C GLY A 122 2.06 -10.15 7.57
N GLY A 123 2.98 -10.81 6.88
CA GLY A 123 3.35 -12.22 7.13
C GLY A 123 2.24 -13.24 6.83
N ALA A 124 1.24 -12.90 6.02
CA ALA A 124 0.07 -13.74 5.78
C ALA A 124 0.35 -14.97 4.88
N LEU A 125 1.50 -15.03 4.19
CA LEU A 125 1.83 -16.11 3.24
C LEU A 125 1.63 -17.51 3.84
N VAL A 126 2.13 -17.75 5.06
CA VAL A 126 1.97 -19.06 5.73
C VAL A 126 0.51 -19.36 5.99
N SER A 127 -0.25 -18.38 6.51
CA SER A 127 -1.68 -18.56 6.79
C SER A 127 -2.52 -18.77 5.55
N ILE A 128 -2.13 -18.15 4.42
CA ILE A 128 -2.76 -18.37 3.11
C ILE A 128 -2.54 -19.82 2.67
N LEU A 129 -1.29 -20.29 2.68
CA LEU A 129 -0.95 -21.66 2.25
C LEU A 129 -1.59 -22.72 3.14
N GLU A 130 -1.48 -22.59 4.47
CA GLU A 130 -2.05 -23.55 5.41
C GLU A 130 -3.58 -23.51 5.42
N GLY A 131 -4.18 -22.31 5.31
CA GLY A 131 -5.62 -22.15 5.16
C GLY A 131 -6.16 -22.84 3.90
N TRP A 132 -5.44 -22.72 2.79
CA TRP A 132 -5.78 -23.39 1.54
C TRP A 132 -5.61 -24.91 1.61
N ILE A 133 -4.51 -25.40 2.18
CA ILE A 133 -4.29 -26.85 2.38
C ILE A 133 -5.42 -27.44 3.23
N ASN A 134 -5.79 -26.79 4.33
CA ASN A 134 -6.90 -27.24 5.18
C ASN A 134 -8.23 -27.29 4.41
N LYS A 135 -8.48 -26.32 3.52
CA LYS A 135 -9.67 -26.32 2.66
C LYS A 135 -9.67 -27.52 1.71
N ILE A 136 -8.54 -27.81 1.05
CA ILE A 136 -8.42 -28.99 0.17
C ILE A 136 -8.64 -30.28 0.96
N GLN A 137 -8.03 -30.42 2.13
CA GLN A 137 -8.24 -31.61 2.98
C GLN A 137 -9.71 -31.82 3.33
N GLN A 138 -10.45 -30.75 3.66
CA GLN A 138 -11.88 -30.82 3.93
C GLN A 138 -12.69 -31.22 2.69
N GLU A 139 -12.33 -30.72 1.52
CA GLU A 139 -12.98 -31.11 0.26
C GLU A 139 -12.71 -32.58 -0.08
N VAL A 140 -11.47 -33.05 0.04
CA VAL A 140 -11.13 -34.48 -0.17
C VAL A 140 -11.91 -35.36 0.79
N ALA A 141 -11.97 -35.00 2.07
CA ALA A 141 -12.72 -35.76 3.07
C ALA A 141 -14.22 -35.84 2.72
N LYS A 142 -14.79 -34.74 2.24
CA LYS A 142 -16.19 -34.66 1.82
C LYS A 142 -16.47 -35.47 0.55
N ASP A 143 -15.62 -35.35 -0.46
CA ASP A 143 -15.85 -35.95 -1.79
C ASP A 143 -15.58 -37.46 -1.80
N SER A 144 -14.57 -37.90 -1.05
CA SER A 144 -14.17 -39.31 -0.99
C SER A 144 -14.78 -40.09 0.17
N GLY A 145 -15.34 -39.40 1.18
CA GLY A 145 -15.79 -39.99 2.44
C GLY A 145 -14.66 -40.49 3.34
N MET A 146 -13.39 -40.28 2.95
CA MET A 146 -12.20 -40.68 3.71
C MET A 146 -11.95 -39.69 4.85
N ARG A 147 -11.35 -40.18 5.93
CA ARG A 147 -10.89 -39.36 7.05
C ARG A 147 -9.44 -38.92 6.85
N PRO A 148 -9.03 -37.79 7.45
CA PRO A 148 -7.61 -37.47 7.57
C PRO A 148 -6.87 -38.67 8.18
N ASN A 149 -5.74 -39.05 7.56
CA ASN A 149 -4.90 -40.21 7.87
C ASN A 149 -5.38 -41.59 7.36
N ASP A 150 -6.48 -41.67 6.61
CA ASP A 150 -6.81 -42.89 5.87
C ASP A 150 -5.76 -43.14 4.76
N GLU A 151 -5.48 -44.42 4.46
CA GLU A 151 -4.54 -44.79 3.39
C GLU A 151 -5.01 -44.21 2.03
N GLY A 152 -4.11 -43.50 1.34
CA GLY A 152 -4.41 -42.83 0.06
C GLY A 152 -5.17 -41.50 0.18
N PHE A 153 -5.50 -41.02 1.39
CA PHE A 153 -6.09 -39.69 1.58
C PHE A 153 -5.14 -38.59 1.09
N ASP A 154 -3.89 -38.68 1.51
CA ASP A 154 -2.85 -37.71 1.18
C ASP A 154 -2.56 -37.64 -0.33
N ASP A 155 -2.63 -38.78 -1.02
CA ASP A 155 -2.41 -38.85 -2.47
C ASP A 155 -3.51 -38.07 -3.21
N LYS A 156 -4.76 -38.18 -2.75
CA LYS A 156 -5.89 -37.39 -3.29
C LYS A 156 -5.75 -35.89 -3.00
N VAL A 157 -5.20 -35.53 -1.84
CA VAL A 157 -4.90 -34.13 -1.53
C VAL A 157 -3.81 -33.61 -2.46
N GLU A 158 -2.76 -34.41 -2.70
CA GLU A 158 -1.69 -34.04 -3.64
C GLU A 158 -2.21 -33.92 -5.08
N GLU A 159 -3.11 -34.80 -5.52
CA GLU A 159 -3.79 -34.69 -6.82
C GLU A 159 -4.53 -33.35 -6.95
N LYS A 160 -5.36 -32.97 -5.98
CA LYS A 160 -6.06 -31.67 -6.00
C LYS A 160 -5.11 -30.46 -5.97
N ILE A 161 -4.02 -30.54 -5.20
CA ILE A 161 -2.99 -29.48 -5.19
C ILE A 161 -2.37 -29.34 -6.58
N ARG A 162 -2.03 -30.46 -7.23
CA ARG A 162 -1.46 -30.48 -8.57
C ARG A 162 -2.43 -29.92 -9.61
N GLU A 163 -3.73 -30.24 -9.52
CA GLU A 163 -4.75 -29.68 -10.41
C GLU A 163 -4.77 -28.15 -10.36
N VAL A 164 -4.78 -27.55 -9.17
CA VAL A 164 -4.76 -26.08 -9.01
C VAL A 164 -3.46 -25.49 -9.54
N VAL A 165 -2.33 -26.15 -9.25
CA VAL A 165 -1.01 -25.71 -9.70
C VAL A 165 -0.85 -25.81 -11.22
N GLN A 166 -1.47 -26.80 -11.88
CA GLN A 166 -1.35 -27.02 -13.32
C GLN A 166 -1.85 -25.81 -14.14
N TYR A 167 -2.89 -25.12 -13.70
CA TYR A 167 -3.38 -23.89 -14.34
C TYR A 167 -2.38 -22.72 -14.25
N ILE A 168 -1.41 -22.81 -13.36
CA ILE A 168 -0.34 -21.82 -13.17
C ILE A 168 0.90 -22.19 -14.01
N GLU A 169 1.10 -23.48 -14.32
CA GLU A 169 2.27 -23.96 -15.07
C GLU A 169 2.39 -23.37 -16.48
N ASP A 170 1.26 -22.98 -17.09
CA ASP A 170 1.23 -22.31 -18.40
C ASP A 170 1.81 -20.88 -18.37
N LEU A 171 2.00 -20.29 -17.18
CA LEU A 171 2.63 -18.99 -17.01
C LEU A 171 4.16 -19.09 -17.05
N VAL A 172 4.80 -17.97 -17.41
CA VAL A 172 6.26 -17.83 -17.34
C VAL A 172 6.72 -18.07 -15.90
N HIS A 173 7.59 -19.07 -15.69
CA HIS A 173 8.06 -19.57 -14.39
C HIS A 173 7.05 -20.36 -13.54
N GLY A 174 5.88 -20.72 -14.09
CA GLY A 174 4.82 -21.43 -13.38
C GLY A 174 5.22 -22.82 -12.89
N PHE A 175 5.95 -23.58 -13.72
CA PHE A 175 6.41 -24.94 -13.37
C PHE A 175 7.29 -24.97 -12.10
N ASP A 176 8.24 -24.05 -11.99
CA ASP A 176 9.11 -23.96 -10.80
C ASP A 176 8.30 -23.56 -9.55
N PHE A 177 7.37 -22.61 -9.70
CA PHE A 177 6.45 -22.22 -8.62
C PHE A 177 5.63 -23.41 -8.13
N GLY A 178 5.08 -24.20 -9.06
CA GLY A 178 4.32 -25.41 -8.74
C GLY A 178 5.12 -26.43 -7.94
N ASN A 179 6.35 -26.70 -8.35
CA ASN A 179 7.25 -27.59 -7.62
C ASN A 179 7.51 -27.12 -6.17
N VAL A 180 7.59 -25.81 -5.95
CA VAL A 180 7.79 -25.21 -4.62
C VAL A 180 6.54 -25.36 -3.76
N ILE A 181 5.35 -25.16 -4.32
CA ILE A 181 4.08 -25.41 -3.63
C ILE A 181 3.95 -26.89 -3.26
N SER A 182 4.26 -27.82 -4.18
CA SER A 182 4.26 -29.25 -3.89
C SER A 182 5.33 -29.65 -2.86
N ALA A 183 6.48 -28.96 -2.82
CA ALA A 183 7.48 -29.15 -1.77
C ALA A 183 6.96 -28.68 -0.40
N TYR A 184 6.28 -27.53 -0.35
CA TYR A 184 5.65 -27.05 0.88
C TYR A 184 4.60 -28.04 1.43
N TRP A 185 3.74 -28.58 0.56
CA TRP A 185 2.76 -29.61 0.94
C TRP A 185 3.44 -30.87 1.47
N ARG A 186 4.45 -31.40 0.77
CA ARG A 186 5.20 -32.58 1.23
C ARG A 186 5.84 -32.34 2.60
N GLY A 187 6.41 -31.16 2.81
CA GLY A 187 6.96 -30.77 4.10
C GLY A 187 5.90 -30.67 5.19
N TYR A 188 4.74 -30.08 4.90
CA TYR A 188 3.60 -30.00 5.81
C TYR A 188 3.09 -31.38 6.23
N ARG A 189 3.01 -32.32 5.29
CA ARG A 189 2.53 -33.68 5.53
C ARG A 189 3.49 -34.54 6.33
N GLN A 190 4.79 -34.36 6.11
CA GLN A 190 5.85 -35.16 6.73
C GLN A 190 6.38 -34.57 8.04
N ASP A 191 5.77 -33.47 8.52
CA ASP A 191 6.32 -32.64 9.61
C ASP A 191 7.79 -32.26 9.38
N ASP A 192 8.19 -32.08 8.11
CA ASP A 192 9.53 -31.65 7.73
C ASP A 192 9.59 -30.12 7.67
N ASP A 193 9.89 -29.52 8.82
CA ASP A 193 10.07 -28.07 8.96
C ASP A 193 11.19 -27.53 8.06
N ASN A 194 12.22 -28.31 7.74
CA ASN A 194 13.30 -27.85 6.86
C ASN A 194 12.77 -27.67 5.44
N LEU A 195 11.98 -28.63 4.94
CA LEU A 195 11.39 -28.55 3.61
C LEU A 195 10.33 -27.44 3.51
N LYS A 196 9.47 -27.30 4.53
CA LYS A 196 8.52 -26.17 4.63
C LYS A 196 9.26 -24.83 4.58
N ASN A 197 10.27 -24.66 5.42
CA ASN A 197 11.05 -23.42 5.49
C ASN A 197 11.81 -23.17 4.19
N ALA A 198 12.38 -24.19 3.56
CA ALA A 198 13.00 -24.05 2.25
C ALA A 198 12.01 -23.53 1.21
N ALA A 199 10.81 -24.08 1.14
CA ALA A 199 9.79 -23.61 0.19
C ALA A 199 9.38 -22.15 0.47
N LEU A 200 9.18 -21.78 1.74
CA LEU A 200 8.88 -20.40 2.14
C LEU A 200 10.02 -19.42 1.79
N ARG A 201 11.27 -19.81 2.04
CA ARG A 201 12.46 -19.02 1.67
C ARG A 201 12.49 -18.77 0.16
N TRP A 202 12.12 -19.77 -0.65
CA TRP A 202 12.08 -19.61 -2.10
C TRP A 202 10.98 -18.65 -2.52
N LEU A 203 9.77 -18.81 -1.98
CA LEU A 203 8.64 -17.92 -2.26
C LEU A 203 8.94 -16.47 -1.86
N ARG A 204 9.73 -16.26 -0.80
CA ARG A 204 10.19 -14.92 -0.38
C ARG A 204 11.41 -14.41 -1.16
N GLY A 205 11.98 -15.20 -2.06
CA GLY A 205 13.17 -14.82 -2.82
C GLY A 205 14.44 -14.76 -1.98
N GLU A 206 14.56 -15.56 -0.92
CA GLU A 206 15.65 -15.55 0.07
C GLU A 206 16.80 -16.54 -0.25
N PHE A 207 16.77 -17.18 -1.42
CA PHE A 207 17.89 -17.97 -1.92
C PHE A 207 18.88 -17.09 -2.67
N ASN A 208 20.17 -17.26 -2.37
CA ASN A 208 21.24 -16.49 -3.03
C ASN A 208 21.78 -17.19 -4.27
N THR A 209 21.68 -18.53 -4.33
CA THR A 209 22.23 -19.31 -5.44
C THR A 209 21.26 -20.40 -5.92
N LYS A 210 21.32 -20.68 -7.23
CA LYS A 210 20.57 -21.79 -7.85
C LYS A 210 21.00 -23.16 -7.32
N ILE A 211 22.24 -23.29 -6.85
CA ILE A 211 22.77 -24.53 -6.26
C ILE A 211 22.07 -24.81 -4.94
N GLU A 212 21.96 -23.80 -4.07
CA GLU A 212 21.27 -23.90 -2.79
C GLU A 212 19.79 -24.25 -2.99
N ALA A 213 19.10 -23.58 -3.92
CA ALA A 213 17.70 -23.89 -4.23
C ALA A 213 17.51 -25.31 -4.78
N LYS A 214 18.43 -25.78 -5.63
CA LYS A 214 18.41 -27.15 -6.17
C LYS A 214 18.62 -28.19 -5.09
N GLN A 215 19.53 -27.95 -4.15
CA GLN A 215 19.79 -28.86 -3.03
C GLN A 215 18.60 -28.93 -2.07
N ALA A 216 17.97 -27.79 -1.78
CA ALA A 216 16.87 -27.73 -0.82
C ALA A 216 15.52 -28.17 -1.39
N LEU A 217 15.24 -27.88 -2.66
CA LEU A 217 13.90 -28.05 -3.26
C LEU A 217 13.89 -28.80 -4.60
N GLY A 218 15.05 -29.08 -5.19
CA GLY A 218 15.15 -29.67 -6.53
C GLY A 218 14.93 -28.67 -7.68
N VAL A 219 14.69 -27.40 -7.37
CA VAL A 219 14.39 -26.32 -8.33
C VAL A 219 15.68 -25.67 -8.84
N ARG A 220 15.78 -25.41 -10.15
CA ARG A 220 17.01 -24.89 -10.79
C ARG A 220 17.03 -23.37 -10.98
N VAL A 221 15.99 -22.68 -10.56
CA VAL A 221 15.83 -21.23 -10.66
C VAL A 221 15.63 -20.61 -9.28
N ILE A 222 15.91 -19.31 -9.19
CA ILE A 222 15.66 -18.49 -8.01
C ILE A 222 14.97 -17.21 -8.49
N ILE A 223 14.31 -16.52 -7.57
CA ILE A 223 13.74 -15.20 -7.83
C ILE A 223 14.87 -14.16 -7.77
N ASP A 224 15.02 -13.35 -8.82
CA ASP A 224 16.06 -12.33 -8.94
C ASP A 224 15.51 -10.98 -9.46
N ASP A 225 16.40 -10.02 -9.69
CA ASP A 225 16.07 -8.68 -10.18
C ASP A 225 15.32 -8.66 -11.53
N GLU A 226 15.51 -9.69 -12.36
CA GLU A 226 14.87 -9.77 -13.67
C GLU A 226 13.49 -10.43 -13.57
N SER A 227 13.39 -11.51 -12.78
CA SER A 227 12.21 -12.38 -12.75
C SER A 227 11.14 -12.03 -11.70
N TRP A 228 11.44 -11.16 -10.72
CA TRP A 228 10.54 -10.95 -9.58
C TRP A 228 9.10 -10.55 -9.95
N TYR A 229 8.91 -9.75 -11.01
CA TYR A 229 7.59 -9.30 -11.42
C TYR A 229 6.76 -10.45 -12.03
N ASP A 230 7.40 -11.37 -12.74
CA ASP A 230 6.71 -12.54 -13.28
C ASP A 230 6.19 -13.44 -12.15
N TYR A 231 6.93 -13.55 -11.05
CA TYR A 231 6.45 -14.22 -9.84
C TYR A 231 5.31 -13.48 -9.12
N ILE A 232 5.26 -12.14 -9.16
CA ILE A 232 4.10 -11.38 -8.68
C ILE A 232 2.84 -11.69 -9.52
N LYS A 233 2.97 -11.82 -10.84
CA LYS A 233 1.85 -12.24 -11.71
C LYS A 233 1.37 -13.66 -11.37
N ILE A 234 2.30 -14.59 -11.15
CA ILE A 234 1.97 -15.95 -10.70
C ILE A 234 1.24 -15.91 -9.35
N LEU A 235 1.74 -15.14 -8.38
CA LEU A 235 1.13 -15.01 -7.06
C LEU A 235 -0.29 -14.45 -7.15
N ALA A 236 -0.54 -13.46 -8.01
CA ALA A 236 -1.87 -12.90 -8.22
C ALA A 236 -2.88 -13.94 -8.71
N LYS A 237 -2.49 -14.72 -9.72
CA LYS A 237 -3.31 -15.83 -10.22
C LYS A 237 -3.49 -16.90 -9.15
N PHE A 238 -2.42 -17.31 -8.47
CA PHE A 238 -2.46 -18.31 -7.41
C PHE A 238 -3.42 -17.93 -6.29
N VAL A 239 -3.35 -16.71 -5.75
CA VAL A 239 -4.24 -16.31 -4.66
C VAL A 239 -5.70 -16.27 -5.11
N ALA A 240 -5.96 -15.94 -6.38
CA ALA A 240 -7.31 -16.00 -6.94
C ALA A 240 -7.83 -17.44 -7.02
N GLU A 241 -7.04 -18.36 -7.57
CA GLU A 241 -7.39 -19.79 -7.70
C GLU A 241 -7.70 -20.46 -6.36
N ILE A 242 -6.99 -20.08 -5.29
CA ILE A 242 -7.23 -20.65 -3.95
C ILE A 242 -8.41 -19.99 -3.20
N GLY A 243 -9.06 -18.98 -3.80
CA GLY A 243 -10.32 -18.40 -3.34
C GLY A 243 -10.26 -16.98 -2.76
N TYR A 244 -9.15 -16.27 -2.91
CA TYR A 244 -9.13 -14.81 -2.71
C TYR A 244 -9.62 -14.10 -3.98
N LYS A 245 -9.91 -12.80 -3.91
CA LYS A 245 -10.35 -12.04 -5.10
C LYS A 245 -9.21 -11.62 -6.03
N GLY A 246 -7.96 -11.73 -5.57
CA GLY A 246 -6.77 -11.30 -6.31
C GLY A 246 -5.72 -10.68 -5.39
N LEU A 247 -4.71 -10.08 -6.00
CA LEU A 247 -3.56 -9.45 -5.34
C LEU A 247 -3.49 -7.96 -5.67
N ILE A 248 -3.42 -7.13 -4.63
CA ILE A 248 -3.20 -5.68 -4.76
C ILE A 248 -1.80 -5.33 -4.27
N ILE A 249 -0.97 -4.82 -5.17
CA ILE A 249 0.36 -4.29 -4.88
C ILE A 249 0.29 -2.77 -4.77
N MET A 250 0.79 -2.24 -3.66
CA MET A 250 0.87 -0.81 -3.38
C MET A 250 2.33 -0.41 -3.24
N LEU A 251 2.77 0.56 -4.06
CA LEU A 251 4.11 1.12 -4.00
C LEU A 251 4.01 2.59 -3.64
N ASP A 252 4.55 2.99 -2.50
CA ASP A 252 4.64 4.40 -2.12
C ASP A 252 6.05 4.94 -2.33
N GLU A 253 6.18 6.26 -2.14
CA GLU A 253 7.46 6.97 -2.21
C GLU A 253 8.17 6.83 -3.57
N ALA A 254 7.41 6.78 -4.68
CA ALA A 254 7.96 6.76 -6.04
C ALA A 254 8.82 7.98 -6.37
N VAL A 255 8.78 9.03 -5.54
CA VAL A 255 9.73 10.16 -5.58
C VAL A 255 11.19 9.69 -5.48
N ASN A 256 11.47 8.58 -4.79
CA ASN A 256 12.81 8.01 -4.71
C ASN A 256 13.35 7.60 -6.09
N LEU A 257 12.48 7.13 -7.00
CA LEU A 257 12.89 6.85 -8.39
C LEU A 257 13.26 8.13 -9.15
N TYR A 258 12.52 9.22 -8.92
CA TYR A 258 12.82 10.53 -9.51
C TYR A 258 14.15 11.12 -9.00
N GLN A 259 14.46 10.87 -7.72
CA GLN A 259 15.69 11.35 -7.07
C GLN A 259 16.95 10.62 -7.53
N ILE A 260 16.84 9.44 -8.17
CA ILE A 260 17.99 8.72 -8.75
C ILE A 260 18.81 9.67 -9.64
N PRO A 261 20.09 9.95 -9.32
CA PRO A 261 20.90 10.88 -10.10
C PRO A 261 21.20 10.36 -11.52
N ALA A 262 21.62 9.10 -11.61
CA ALA A 262 22.02 8.46 -12.86
C ALA A 262 20.81 8.24 -13.79
N THR A 263 20.81 8.93 -14.94
CA THR A 263 19.71 8.88 -15.92
C THR A 263 19.41 7.47 -16.41
N VAL A 264 20.43 6.69 -16.76
CA VAL A 264 20.26 5.31 -17.26
C VAL A 264 19.57 4.41 -16.22
N THR A 265 19.97 4.52 -14.94
CA THR A 265 19.35 3.75 -13.85
C THR A 265 17.90 4.17 -13.61
N ARG A 266 17.61 5.48 -13.69
CA ARG A 266 16.26 6.03 -13.59
C ARG A 266 15.37 5.53 -14.73
N GLU A 267 15.85 5.58 -15.97
CA GLU A 267 15.15 5.08 -17.15
C GLU A 267 14.86 3.57 -17.06
N LYS A 268 15.80 2.75 -16.57
CA LYS A 268 15.54 1.31 -16.33
C LYS A 268 14.34 1.10 -15.40
N ASN A 269 14.23 1.88 -14.34
CA ASN A 269 13.11 1.81 -13.41
C ASN A 269 11.79 2.26 -14.06
N TYR A 270 11.82 3.35 -14.84
CA TYR A 270 10.64 3.83 -15.57
C TYR A 270 10.18 2.85 -16.67
N ASN A 271 11.13 2.17 -17.32
CA ASN A 271 10.84 1.12 -18.29
C ASN A 271 10.25 -0.12 -17.63
N ARG A 272 10.75 -0.53 -16.46
CA ARG A 272 10.14 -1.63 -15.69
C ARG A 272 8.71 -1.28 -15.30
N LEU A 273 8.48 -0.05 -14.84
CA LEU A 273 7.15 0.46 -14.53
C LEU A 273 6.22 0.46 -15.75
N LEU A 274 6.75 0.83 -16.92
CA LEU A 274 6.01 0.84 -18.18
C LEU A 274 5.66 -0.59 -18.63
N GLY A 275 6.55 -1.56 -18.37
CA GLY A 275 6.29 -2.98 -18.54
C GLY A 275 5.09 -3.44 -17.72
N ILE A 276 5.07 -3.12 -16.42
CA ILE A 276 3.94 -3.43 -15.51
C ILE A 276 2.64 -2.78 -16.01
N PHE A 277 2.70 -1.51 -16.42
CA PHE A 277 1.56 -0.81 -16.99
C PHE A 277 1.04 -1.50 -18.27
N ASN A 278 1.93 -1.90 -19.17
CA ASN A 278 1.51 -2.55 -20.41
C ASN A 278 0.92 -3.94 -20.17
N ASP A 279 1.50 -4.73 -19.27
CA ASP A 279 1.00 -6.07 -18.94
C ASP A 279 -0.40 -5.99 -18.31
N THR A 280 -0.65 -5.02 -17.44
CA THR A 280 -1.98 -4.78 -16.85
C THR A 280 -2.99 -4.31 -17.90
N MET A 281 -2.66 -3.32 -18.72
CA MET A 281 -3.58 -2.80 -19.75
C MET A 281 -3.83 -3.77 -20.92
N GLN A 282 -2.99 -4.80 -21.09
CA GLN A 282 -3.14 -5.84 -22.11
C GLN A 282 -3.73 -7.15 -21.54
N CYS A 283 -4.25 -7.14 -20.30
CA CYS A 283 -4.84 -8.31 -19.65
C CYS A 283 -3.88 -9.51 -19.53
N LYS A 284 -2.58 -9.26 -19.35
CA LYS A 284 -1.55 -10.31 -19.16
C LYS A 284 -1.25 -10.60 -17.69
N ALA A 285 -1.90 -9.87 -16.79
CA ALA A 285 -1.68 -9.92 -15.35
C ALA A 285 -3.02 -10.07 -14.61
N GLU A 286 -3.76 -11.14 -14.93
CA GLU A 286 -5.08 -11.41 -14.35
C GLU A 286 -5.08 -11.35 -12.82
N HIS A 287 -6.16 -10.85 -12.23
CA HIS A 287 -6.34 -10.70 -10.79
C HIS A 287 -5.28 -9.84 -10.08
N LEU A 288 -4.55 -8.98 -10.81
CA LEU A 288 -3.49 -8.13 -10.25
C LEU A 288 -3.85 -6.63 -10.33
N GLY A 289 -3.78 -5.96 -9.18
CA GLY A 289 -3.85 -4.51 -9.07
C GLY A 289 -2.51 -3.88 -8.70
N PHE A 290 -2.10 -2.82 -9.38
CA PHE A 290 -0.97 -1.98 -9.00
C PHE A 290 -1.42 -0.55 -8.69
N LEU A 291 -1.10 -0.06 -7.49
CA LEU A 291 -1.35 1.30 -7.07
C LEU A 291 -0.02 1.97 -6.71
N ILE A 292 0.25 3.14 -7.27
CA ILE A 292 1.55 3.80 -7.11
C ILE A 292 1.38 5.23 -6.60
N GLY A 293 1.86 5.49 -5.40
CA GLY A 293 1.95 6.82 -4.81
C GLY A 293 3.14 7.59 -5.37
N GLY A 294 2.88 8.75 -5.98
CA GLY A 294 3.93 9.56 -6.61
C GLY A 294 3.70 11.05 -6.45
N THR A 295 4.77 11.84 -6.51
CA THR A 295 4.64 13.31 -6.50
C THR A 295 4.28 13.84 -7.87
N THR A 296 3.70 15.04 -7.94
CA THR A 296 3.46 15.75 -9.20
C THR A 296 4.74 15.90 -10.03
N LYS A 297 5.88 16.19 -9.38
CA LYS A 297 7.19 16.25 -10.03
C LYS A 297 7.64 14.90 -10.60
N PHE A 298 7.44 13.81 -9.85
CA PHE A 298 7.74 12.47 -10.33
C PHE A 298 7.00 12.15 -11.64
N LEU A 299 5.73 12.56 -11.76
CA LEU A 299 4.97 12.36 -12.99
C LEU A 299 5.36 13.37 -14.09
N GLU A 300 5.24 14.66 -13.81
CA GLU A 300 5.08 15.70 -14.83
C GLU A 300 6.36 16.42 -15.24
N ASP A 301 7.46 16.28 -14.47
CA ASP A 301 8.74 16.89 -14.84
C ASP A 301 9.23 16.34 -16.18
N GLN A 302 9.43 17.25 -17.14
CA GLN A 302 9.75 16.92 -18.53
C GLN A 302 11.20 16.45 -18.74
N ASN A 303 12.09 16.69 -17.78
CA ASN A 303 13.50 16.36 -17.86
C ASN A 303 13.85 15.12 -17.03
N ARG A 304 13.21 14.97 -15.86
CA ARG A 304 13.55 13.93 -14.88
C ARG A 304 12.40 13.01 -14.51
N GLY A 305 11.16 13.47 -14.59
CA GLY A 305 9.97 12.68 -14.25
C GLY A 305 9.59 11.68 -15.33
N LEU A 306 8.48 10.97 -15.14
CA LEU A 306 7.94 10.04 -16.14
C LEU A 306 7.67 10.74 -17.47
N PHE A 307 7.30 12.02 -17.44
CA PHE A 307 7.14 12.80 -18.64
C PHE A 307 8.44 13.01 -19.40
N SER A 308 9.63 12.69 -18.91
CA SER A 308 10.81 12.63 -19.79
C SER A 308 10.64 11.64 -20.96
N ASP A 309 9.81 10.61 -20.79
CA ASP A 309 9.44 9.64 -21.82
C ASP A 309 8.07 9.95 -22.44
N GLN A 310 8.02 9.99 -23.78
CA GLN A 310 6.80 10.21 -24.55
C GLN A 310 5.76 9.09 -24.34
N ALA A 311 6.19 7.86 -24.10
CA ALA A 311 5.30 6.72 -23.86
C ALA A 311 4.44 6.95 -22.61
N TRP A 312 5.03 7.49 -21.54
CA TRP A 312 4.31 7.89 -20.34
C TRP A 312 3.44 9.11 -20.60
N ARG A 313 3.99 10.19 -21.17
CA ARG A 313 3.21 11.42 -21.46
C ARG A 313 1.88 11.12 -22.16
N ARG A 314 1.89 10.26 -23.18
CA ARG A 314 0.68 9.94 -23.96
C ARG A 314 -0.40 9.25 -23.13
N ARG A 315 0.00 8.46 -22.13
CA ARG A 315 -0.90 7.61 -21.33
C ARG A 315 -1.41 8.32 -20.08
N THR A 316 -0.62 9.22 -19.49
CA THR A 316 -0.88 9.79 -18.16
C THR A 316 -1.11 11.30 -18.16
N LYS A 317 -0.92 11.97 -19.30
CA LYS A 317 -1.29 13.38 -19.45
C LYS A 317 -2.80 13.55 -19.34
N GLU A 318 -3.20 14.61 -18.65
CA GLU A 318 -4.60 14.97 -18.51
C GLU A 318 -5.27 15.21 -19.87
N SER A 319 -6.51 14.73 -19.99
CA SER A 319 -7.33 14.95 -21.18
C SER A 319 -7.64 16.43 -21.35
N ARG A 320 -7.37 16.98 -22.54
CA ARG A 320 -7.73 18.37 -22.89
C ARG A 320 -9.21 18.68 -22.64
N PHE A 321 -10.08 17.69 -22.75
CA PHE A 321 -11.52 17.84 -22.56
C PHE A 321 -11.87 17.96 -21.07
N ALA A 322 -11.19 17.21 -20.20
CA ALA A 322 -11.34 17.34 -18.75
C ALA A 322 -10.90 18.74 -18.30
N THR A 323 -9.73 19.19 -18.77
CA THR A 323 -9.24 20.55 -18.49
C THR A 323 -10.21 21.64 -18.99
N GLN A 324 -10.76 21.51 -20.20
CA GLN A 324 -11.73 22.47 -20.75
C GLN A 324 -13.04 22.50 -19.97
N ALA A 325 -13.51 21.35 -19.49
CA ALA A 325 -14.73 21.25 -18.71
C ALA A 325 -14.53 21.64 -17.23
N GLY A 326 -13.28 21.85 -16.78
CA GLY A 326 -12.97 22.15 -15.39
C GLY A 326 -13.33 21.01 -14.43
N VAL A 327 -13.30 19.77 -14.92
CA VAL A 327 -13.62 18.56 -14.14
C VAL A 327 -12.41 17.64 -14.08
N GLN A 328 -12.32 16.88 -12.99
CA GLN A 328 -11.31 15.84 -12.86
C GLN A 328 -11.85 14.51 -13.41
N GLU A 329 -11.02 13.82 -14.17
CA GLU A 329 -11.26 12.44 -14.59
C GLU A 329 -10.66 11.46 -13.57
N PHE A 330 -11.46 10.51 -13.08
CA PHE A 330 -11.03 9.49 -12.10
C PHE A 330 -10.81 8.11 -12.72
N LEU A 331 -11.35 7.87 -13.91
CA LEU A 331 -11.29 6.58 -14.61
C LEU A 331 -9.97 6.37 -15.37
N GLY A 332 -9.17 7.43 -15.54
CA GLY A 332 -7.86 7.38 -16.18
C GLY A 332 -6.79 6.75 -15.27
N PRO A 333 -5.61 6.41 -15.81
CA PRO A 333 -4.55 5.75 -15.04
C PRO A 333 -3.94 6.64 -13.96
N VAL A 334 -4.28 7.94 -13.90
CA VAL A 334 -3.80 8.89 -12.91
C VAL A 334 -4.99 9.46 -12.14
N ILE A 335 -4.99 9.25 -10.83
CA ILE A 335 -5.86 9.93 -9.87
C ILE A 335 -5.04 11.05 -9.23
N ARG A 336 -5.44 12.30 -9.45
CA ARG A 336 -4.79 13.48 -8.86
C ARG A 336 -5.45 13.80 -7.51
N LEU A 337 -4.65 13.92 -6.46
CA LEU A 337 -5.12 14.34 -5.15
C LEU A 337 -4.97 15.86 -5.04
N ASN A 338 -6.09 16.57 -5.22
CA ASN A 338 -6.15 18.00 -4.98
C ASN A 338 -6.07 18.30 -3.47
N PRO A 339 -5.62 19.51 -3.08
CA PRO A 339 -5.73 19.97 -1.71
C PRO A 339 -7.18 19.90 -1.21
N LEU A 340 -7.35 19.64 0.09
CA LEU A 340 -8.67 19.67 0.71
C LEU A 340 -9.20 21.10 0.75
N SER A 341 -10.49 21.27 0.47
CA SER A 341 -11.22 22.52 0.66
C SER A 341 -11.34 22.87 2.15
N GLU A 342 -11.64 24.14 2.45
CA GLU A 342 -11.87 24.59 3.84
C GLU A 342 -12.99 23.79 4.52
N GLU A 343 -14.04 23.41 3.78
CA GLU A 343 -15.15 22.61 4.30
C GLU A 343 -14.72 21.18 4.65
N GLU A 344 -13.88 20.56 3.80
CA GLU A 344 -13.33 19.23 4.05
C GLU A 344 -12.35 19.24 5.21
N ILE A 345 -11.46 20.26 5.29
CA ILE A 345 -10.57 20.46 6.43
C ILE A 345 -11.39 20.61 7.71
N PHE A 346 -12.42 21.46 7.70
CA PHE A 346 -13.30 21.62 8.84
C PHE A 346 -13.93 20.29 9.28
N SER A 347 -14.45 19.49 8.34
CA SER A 347 -14.99 18.17 8.64
C SER A 347 -13.95 17.21 9.23
N LEU A 348 -12.72 17.22 8.71
CA LEU A 348 -11.60 16.45 9.25
C LEU A 348 -11.31 16.82 10.70
N LEU A 349 -11.22 18.12 11.01
CA LEU A 349 -10.95 18.60 12.37
C LEU A 349 -12.07 18.23 13.34
N GLN A 350 -13.34 18.27 12.90
CA GLN A 350 -14.46 17.80 13.72
C GLN A 350 -14.31 16.32 14.08
N ARG A 351 -14.00 15.47 13.10
CA ARG A 351 -13.78 14.04 13.33
C ARG A 351 -12.60 13.79 14.28
N LEU A 352 -11.50 14.52 14.10
CA LEU A 352 -10.32 14.41 14.97
C LEU A 352 -10.62 14.85 16.40
N ALA A 353 -11.35 15.95 16.60
CA ALA A 353 -11.76 16.42 17.91
C ALA A 353 -12.67 15.40 18.62
N GLU A 354 -13.56 14.74 17.88
CA GLU A 354 -14.40 13.66 18.40
C GLU A 354 -13.57 12.43 18.80
N ILE A 355 -12.64 12.00 17.94
CA ILE A 355 -11.78 10.85 18.23
C ILE A 355 -10.88 11.14 19.43
N HIS A 356 -10.29 12.33 19.50
CA HIS A 356 -9.47 12.77 20.63
C HIS A 356 -10.25 12.75 21.94
N ALA A 357 -11.44 13.36 21.97
CA ALA A 357 -12.29 13.34 23.16
C ALA A 357 -12.72 11.92 23.56
N SER A 358 -13.01 11.05 22.59
CA SER A 358 -13.35 9.65 22.86
C SER A 358 -12.18 8.85 23.44
N ASN A 359 -10.94 9.24 23.10
CA ASN A 359 -9.73 8.61 23.59
C ASN A 359 -9.52 8.92 25.07
N TYR A 360 -9.69 10.17 25.49
CA TYR A 360 -9.47 10.58 26.88
C TYR A 360 -10.80 10.67 27.63
N ALA A 361 -11.13 9.61 28.39
CA ALA A 361 -12.37 9.50 29.17
C ALA A 361 -12.73 10.82 29.90
N ASN A 362 -13.99 11.25 29.78
CA ASN A 362 -14.54 12.51 30.33
C ASN A 362 -14.12 13.82 29.63
N SER A 363 -13.42 13.76 28.50
CA SER A 363 -13.16 14.95 27.69
C SER A 363 -14.35 15.26 26.78
N LYS A 364 -14.73 16.54 26.68
CA LYS A 364 -15.69 17.00 25.67
C LYS A 364 -14.95 17.31 24.37
N PRO A 365 -15.51 16.98 23.20
CA PRO A 365 -14.92 17.38 21.93
C PRO A 365 -14.85 18.91 21.83
N LEU A 366 -13.82 19.40 21.14
CA LEU A 366 -13.69 20.82 20.84
C LEU A 366 -14.96 21.31 20.11
N PRO A 367 -15.58 22.43 20.53
CA PRO A 367 -16.78 22.94 19.88
C PRO A 367 -16.55 23.27 18.40
N ASN A 368 -17.58 23.09 17.58
CA ASN A 368 -17.53 23.42 16.15
C ASN A 368 -17.11 24.87 15.87
N ARG A 369 -17.44 25.81 16.77
CA ARG A 369 -17.02 27.21 16.65
C ARG A 369 -15.49 27.33 16.64
N ASP A 370 -14.84 26.64 17.56
CA ASP A 370 -13.39 26.70 17.76
C ASP A 370 -12.67 25.94 16.61
N CYS A 371 -13.24 24.85 16.09
CA CYS A 371 -12.75 24.21 14.87
C CYS A 371 -12.81 25.16 13.66
N LYS A 372 -13.89 25.94 13.48
CA LYS A 372 -13.98 26.95 12.41
C LYS A 372 -12.96 28.06 12.60
N GLU A 373 -12.79 28.51 13.84
CA GLU A 373 -11.82 29.53 14.20
C GLU A 373 -10.38 29.07 13.89
N PHE A 374 -10.05 27.80 14.13
CA PHE A 374 -8.77 27.21 13.71
C PHE A 374 -8.53 27.30 12.19
N VAL A 375 -9.53 26.90 11.39
CA VAL A 375 -9.44 26.94 9.92
C VAL A 375 -9.26 28.37 9.44
N GLN A 376 -10.05 29.31 9.97
CA GLN A 376 -9.94 30.73 9.63
C GLN A 376 -8.56 31.29 9.99
N GLU A 377 -8.02 30.93 11.15
CA GLU A 377 -6.71 31.39 11.58
C GLU A 377 -5.58 30.87 10.69
N ILE A 378 -5.67 29.61 10.26
CA ILE A 378 -4.76 29.01 9.28
C ILE A 378 -4.82 29.80 7.97
N VAL A 379 -6.01 30.01 7.42
CA VAL A 379 -6.20 30.73 6.15
C VAL A 379 -5.70 32.18 6.25
N ASN A 380 -6.01 32.87 7.35
CA ASN A 380 -5.65 34.28 7.57
C ASN A 380 -4.14 34.50 7.73
N ARG A 381 -3.44 33.65 8.51
CA ARG A 381 -2.00 33.83 8.77
C ARG A 381 -1.11 33.49 7.59
N LEU A 382 -1.58 32.58 6.75
CA LEU A 382 -0.80 32.03 5.64
C LEU A 382 -1.10 32.77 4.34
N GLY A 383 -2.28 33.39 4.22
CA GLY A 383 -2.75 33.99 2.99
C GLY A 383 -3.15 32.92 1.96
N ALA A 384 -3.60 33.36 0.78
CA ALA A 384 -4.10 32.48 -0.27
C ALA A 384 -3.01 31.60 -0.93
N ASP A 385 -1.73 31.95 -0.76
CA ASP A 385 -0.60 31.34 -1.51
C ASP A 385 0.24 30.34 -0.69
N ALA A 386 -0.01 30.17 0.61
CA ALA A 386 0.78 29.26 1.44
C ALA A 386 0.13 27.88 1.54
N LEU A 387 0.80 26.92 0.91
CA LEU A 387 0.40 25.51 0.79
C LEU A 387 0.67 24.75 2.09
N LEU A 388 -0.17 24.92 3.10
CA LEU A 388 -0.22 23.94 4.18
C LEU A 388 -0.81 22.64 3.67
N THR A 389 -0.14 21.54 3.99
CA THR A 389 -0.63 20.22 3.62
C THR A 389 -1.60 19.70 4.67
N PRO A 390 -2.61 18.88 4.31
CA PRO A 390 -3.51 18.27 5.29
C PRO A 390 -2.77 17.58 6.45
N GLY A 391 -1.62 16.94 6.19
CA GLY A 391 -0.82 16.29 7.24
C GLY A 391 -0.27 17.27 8.30
N GLU A 392 0.19 18.45 7.89
CA GLU A 392 0.67 19.49 8.81
C GLU A 392 -0.47 20.10 9.63
N ILE A 393 -1.60 20.38 8.98
CA ILE A 393 -2.81 20.90 9.64
C ILE A 393 -3.26 19.93 10.74
N VAL A 394 -3.30 18.63 10.43
CA VAL A 394 -3.69 17.58 11.38
C VAL A 394 -2.71 17.51 12.56
N ARG A 395 -1.40 17.56 12.30
CA ARG A 395 -0.37 17.53 13.33
C ARG A 395 -0.49 18.71 14.28
N ASP A 396 -0.59 19.92 13.74
CA ASP A 396 -0.72 21.15 14.53
C ASP A 396 -2.01 21.12 15.36
N PHE A 397 -3.13 20.68 14.77
CA PHE A 397 -4.40 20.56 15.48
C PHE A 397 -4.35 19.54 16.62
N ILE A 398 -3.76 18.36 16.41
CA ILE A 398 -3.59 17.35 17.48
C ILE A 398 -2.71 17.89 18.60
N THR A 399 -1.66 18.64 18.28
CA THR A 399 -0.84 19.34 19.28
C THR A 399 -1.66 20.30 20.11
N VAL A 400 -2.53 21.11 19.48
CA VAL A 400 -3.45 22.02 20.20
C VAL A 400 -4.37 21.23 21.14
N LEU A 401 -5.00 20.16 20.66
CA LEU A 401 -5.87 19.30 21.48
C LEU A 401 -5.13 18.68 22.67
N ASN A 402 -3.88 18.23 22.46
CA ASN A 402 -3.04 17.67 23.51
C ASN A 402 -2.66 18.71 24.57
N ILE A 403 -2.31 19.93 24.16
CA ILE A 403 -1.99 21.04 25.07
C ILE A 403 -3.20 21.36 25.94
N MET A 404 -4.39 21.51 25.35
CA MET A 404 -5.64 21.78 26.08
C MET A 404 -5.97 20.66 27.06
N HIS A 405 -5.76 19.40 26.66
CA HIS A 405 -6.01 18.25 27.52
C HIS A 405 -5.05 18.19 28.72
N GLN A 406 -3.76 18.45 28.49
CA GLN A 406 -2.74 18.46 29.55
C GLN A 406 -2.87 19.67 30.48
N ASN A 407 -3.42 20.79 29.99
CA ASN A 407 -3.47 22.07 30.70
C ASN A 407 -4.91 22.62 30.72
N PRO A 408 -5.78 22.17 31.64
CA PRO A 408 -7.19 22.57 31.68
C PRO A 408 -7.46 24.08 31.83
N ASN A 409 -6.46 24.85 32.26
CA ASN A 409 -6.56 26.29 32.45
C ASN A 409 -6.32 27.10 31.16
N ILE A 410 -5.72 26.49 30.14
CA ILE A 410 -5.42 27.15 28.86
C ILE A 410 -6.65 27.04 27.96
N LYS A 411 -7.16 28.18 27.47
CA LYS A 411 -8.28 28.17 26.52
C LYS A 411 -7.78 28.05 25.09
N PHE A 412 -8.63 27.51 24.22
CA PHE A 412 -8.33 27.34 22.80
C PHE A 412 -7.84 28.65 22.15
N GLY A 413 -8.57 29.75 22.35
CA GLY A 413 -8.22 31.06 21.81
C GLY A 413 -6.84 31.57 22.24
N ASP A 414 -6.40 31.25 23.47
CA ASP A 414 -5.09 31.68 23.97
C ASP A 414 -3.93 31.00 23.21
N ILE A 415 -4.17 29.80 22.68
CA ILE A 415 -3.18 29.02 21.92
C ILE A 415 -3.11 29.56 20.50
N ILE A 416 -4.25 29.65 19.81
CA ILE A 416 -4.29 29.98 18.38
C ILE A 416 -4.01 31.46 18.11
N HIS A 417 -4.42 32.37 19.00
CA HIS A 417 -4.18 33.82 18.87
C HIS A 417 -2.85 34.29 19.46
N GLY A 418 -2.10 33.39 20.11
CA GLY A 418 -0.81 33.74 20.68
C GLY A 418 0.24 34.08 19.62
N ASP A 419 1.13 35.02 19.93
CA ASP A 419 2.28 35.42 19.08
C ASP A 419 3.21 34.25 18.72
N LYS A 420 3.11 33.14 19.47
CA LYS A 420 3.91 31.92 19.29
C LYS A 420 3.27 30.87 18.37
N PHE A 421 1.98 31.00 18.01
CA PHE A 421 1.36 30.07 17.08
C PHE A 421 1.77 30.43 15.65
N LYS A 422 2.72 29.68 15.10
CA LYS A 422 3.07 29.76 13.68
C LYS A 422 2.74 28.41 13.08
N PRO A 423 1.78 28.32 12.15
CA PRO A 423 1.48 27.07 11.48
C PRO A 423 2.76 26.51 10.84
N THR A 424 2.94 25.20 10.89
CA THR A 424 4.15 24.55 10.39
C THR A 424 4.17 24.59 8.86
N VAL A 425 4.87 25.55 8.23
CA VAL A 425 4.95 25.64 6.77
C VAL A 425 6.00 24.69 6.21
N PHE A 426 5.65 23.93 5.18
CA PHE A 426 6.58 23.09 4.44
C PHE A 426 7.74 23.92 3.84
N GLY A 427 8.98 23.60 4.22
CA GLY A 427 10.20 24.22 3.66
C GLY A 427 10.84 25.34 4.49
N SER A 428 10.34 25.66 5.69
CA SER A 428 10.95 26.69 6.56
C SER A 428 11.81 26.12 7.71
N ASN A 429 12.54 25.03 7.47
CA ASN A 429 13.74 24.71 8.25
C ASN A 429 14.97 25.16 7.45
N GLY A 430 15.44 26.37 7.74
CA GLY A 430 16.83 26.79 7.51
C GLY A 430 17.20 27.19 6.08
N GLY A 431 17.08 28.48 5.76
CA GLY A 431 17.99 29.10 4.82
C GLY A 431 19.40 29.17 5.43
N ALA A 432 20.20 28.12 5.25
CA ALA A 432 21.66 28.14 5.16
C ALA A 432 22.15 26.72 4.81
N SER A 433 23.04 26.63 3.81
CA SER A 433 23.81 25.47 3.35
C SER A 433 23.03 24.25 2.84
N THR A 434 22.94 24.17 1.51
CA THR A 434 23.18 22.94 0.75
C THR A 434 24.52 22.31 1.17
N GLU A 435 24.49 21.17 1.86
CA GLU A 435 25.41 20.03 1.74
C GLU A 435 25.10 19.02 2.84
N SER A 436 25.05 17.73 2.46
CA SER A 436 25.12 16.52 3.31
C SER A 436 24.36 16.53 4.64
N ASP A 437 23.26 15.78 4.72
CA ASP A 437 22.95 15.00 5.92
C ASP A 437 21.98 13.86 5.55
N VAL A 438 22.58 12.76 5.07
CA VAL A 438 22.05 11.42 5.31
C VAL A 438 22.50 11.08 6.74
N ALA A 439 21.59 11.26 7.70
CA ALA A 439 21.79 10.73 9.05
C ALA A 439 20.88 9.52 9.21
N GLU A 440 21.53 8.36 9.22
CA GLU A 440 21.06 7.09 9.75
C GLU A 440 20.29 7.30 11.06
N PHE A 441 19.12 6.70 11.18
CA PHE A 441 18.55 6.37 12.48
C PHE A 441 18.61 4.86 12.65
N SER A 442 19.70 4.43 13.26
CA SER A 442 19.79 3.18 14.01
C SER A 442 19.11 3.34 15.36
N LEU A 443 18.12 2.50 15.65
CA LEU A 443 17.94 1.83 16.95
C LEU A 443 17.18 0.53 16.74
#